data_AF-A0A1G3ZWG5-F1
#
_entry.id   AF-A0A1G3ZWG5-F1
#
_cell.length_a   1.000
_cell.length_b   1.000
_cell.length_c   1.000
_cell.angle_alpha   90.00
_cell.angle_beta   90.00
_cell.angle_gamma   90.00
#
_symmetry.space_group_name_H-M   'P 1'
#
loop_
_entity.id
_entity.type
_entity.pdbx_description
1 polymer ?
#
loop_
_entity_poly.entity_id
_entity_poly.type
_entity_poly.pdbx_seq_one_letter_code
_entity_poly.pdbx_strand_id
1 'polypeptide(L)'
;MAHSPKTPAGWQQPLCPWQFDSEPGGNLEPALKLDSPGSSRVVGVITKDHKLAFLPIYAVTPWLLEGNDSVAAASEPALDAAGRTILLFMLERLK
;
A
#
# COMPACT_ATOMS: atom_id res chain seq x y z
N MET A 1 -5.58 -2.76 -8.03
CA MET A 1 -6.50 -1.61 -7.87
C MET A 1 -7.07 -1.68 -6.46
N ALA A 2 -7.03 -0.60 -5.68
CA ALA A 2 -7.64 -0.56 -4.37
C ALA A 2 -9.17 -0.61 -4.51
N HIS A 3 -9.83 -1.58 -3.88
CA HIS A 3 -11.28 -1.65 -3.86
C HIS A 3 -11.83 -0.55 -2.94
N SER A 4 -12.60 0.39 -3.48
CA SER A 4 -13.31 1.35 -2.63
C SER A 4 -14.31 0.57 -1.76
N PRO A 5 -14.22 0.64 -0.42
CA PRO A 5 -15.22 0.01 0.43
C PRO A 5 -16.60 0.58 0.06
N LYS A 6 -17.59 -0.28 -0.15
CA LYS A 6 -18.98 0.12 -0.39
C LYS A 6 -19.59 0.64 0.91
N THR A 7 -19.22 1.86 1.27
CA THR A 7 -19.97 2.60 2.29
C THR A 7 -21.23 3.20 1.63
N PRO A 8 -22.34 3.40 2.37
CA PRO A 8 -23.52 4.10 1.86
C PRO A 8 -23.22 5.51 1.32
N ALA A 9 -22.05 6.06 1.67
CA ALA A 9 -21.59 7.39 1.27
C ALA A 9 -20.88 7.44 -0.10
N GLY A 10 -20.64 6.32 -0.80
CA GLY A 10 -20.27 6.28 -2.22
C GLY A 10 -18.95 6.96 -2.66
N TRP A 11 -18.24 7.64 -1.76
CA TRP A 11 -17.09 8.48 -2.10
C TRP A 11 -15.95 8.19 -1.13
N GLN A 12 -15.05 7.29 -1.51
CA GLN A 12 -13.64 7.29 -1.08
C GLN A 12 -12.90 6.25 -1.92
N GLN A 13 -12.53 6.64 -3.14
CA GLN A 13 -11.32 6.06 -3.72
C GLN A 13 -10.17 6.48 -2.80
N PRO A 14 -9.32 5.57 -2.30
CA PRO A 14 -8.14 5.98 -1.57
C PRO A 14 -7.25 6.78 -2.52
N LEU A 15 -7.38 8.10 -2.47
CA LEU A 15 -6.52 9.02 -3.19
C LEU A 15 -5.14 8.88 -2.56
N CYS A 16 -4.15 8.46 -3.37
CA CYS A 16 -2.75 8.52 -3.01
C CYS A 16 -2.14 9.79 -3.62
N PRO A 17 -2.13 10.94 -2.91
CA PRO A 17 -1.46 12.13 -3.42
C PRO A 17 0.06 12.02 -3.31
N TRP A 18 0.56 11.09 -2.49
CA TRP A 18 1.98 10.93 -2.20
C TRP A 18 2.63 9.97 -3.18
N GLN A 19 3.69 10.43 -3.84
CA GLN A 19 4.54 9.59 -4.68
C GLN A 19 6.00 9.82 -4.27
N PHE A 20 6.83 8.84 -4.55
CA PHE A 20 8.28 8.98 -4.41
C PHE A 20 8.89 9.24 -5.79
N ASP A 21 9.60 10.35 -5.92
CA ASP A 21 10.49 10.57 -7.05
C ASP A 21 11.81 9.86 -6.72
N SER A 22 12.04 8.70 -7.35
CA SER A 22 13.32 8.00 -7.21
C SER A 22 14.34 8.63 -8.14
N GLU A 23 15.08 9.63 -7.66
CA GLU A 23 16.20 10.18 -8.42
C GLU A 23 17.33 9.15 -8.58
N PRO A 24 17.98 9.06 -9.76
CA PRO A 24 19.17 8.23 -9.94
C PRO A 24 20.26 8.61 -8.95
N GLY A 25 20.70 7.67 -8.11
CA GLY A 25 21.74 7.89 -7.10
C GLY A 25 21.26 8.09 -5.67
N GLY A 26 19.94 8.20 -5.44
CA GLY A 26 19.37 8.26 -4.10
C GLY A 26 19.62 7.00 -3.26
N ASN A 27 19.39 7.11 -1.94
CA ASN A 27 19.47 5.98 -1.00
C ASN A 27 18.18 5.13 -0.96
N LEU A 28 17.23 5.40 -1.87
CA LEU A 28 15.92 4.76 -1.92
C LEU A 28 15.81 3.88 -3.16
N GLU A 29 15.22 2.70 -2.97
CA GLU A 29 14.89 1.76 -4.03
C GLU A 29 13.36 1.62 -4.11
N PRO A 30 12.76 1.69 -5.31
CA PRO A 30 11.34 1.42 -5.49
C PRO A 30 10.96 0.03 -4.98
N ALA A 31 9.89 -0.05 -4.18
CA ALA A 31 9.42 -1.30 -3.60
C ALA A 31 7.94 -1.58 -3.86
N LEU A 32 7.12 -0.54 -3.99
CA LEU A 32 5.70 -0.65 -4.31
C LEU A 32 5.33 0.36 -5.40
N LYS A 33 4.59 -0.11 -6.41
CA LYS A 33 4.04 0.72 -7.47
C LYS A 33 2.51 0.66 -7.46
N LEU A 34 1.90 1.78 -7.80
CA LEU A 34 0.47 1.89 -8.05
C LEU A 34 0.26 2.17 -9.53
N ASP A 35 -0.38 1.22 -10.21
CA ASP A 35 -0.76 1.35 -11.61
C ASP A 35 -2.17 1.94 -11.72
N SER A 36 -2.32 2.91 -12.62
CA SER A 36 -3.57 3.56 -12.99
C SER A 36 -3.63 3.66 -14.52
N PRO A 37 -4.81 3.84 -15.13
CA PRO A 37 -4.92 3.97 -16.59
C PRO A 37 -3.98 5.07 -17.11
N GLY A 38 -2.96 4.69 -17.89
CA GLY A 38 -1.98 5.60 -18.46
C GLY A 38 -0.87 6.10 -17.51
N SER A 39 -0.78 5.62 -16.27
CA SER A 39 0.32 6.00 -15.35
C SER A 39 0.70 4.90 -14.37
N SER A 40 1.99 4.85 -14.01
CA SER A 40 2.52 3.99 -12.94
C SER A 40 3.35 4.86 -12.01
N ARG A 41 3.03 4.86 -10.71
CA ARG A 41 3.68 5.72 -9.71
C ARG A 41 4.34 4.88 -8.64
N VAL A 42 5.54 5.25 -8.22
CA VAL A 42 6.19 4.65 -7.04
C VAL A 42 5.55 5.23 -5.79
N VAL A 43 4.97 4.37 -4.97
CA VAL A 43 4.22 4.76 -3.78
C VAL A 43 4.79 4.17 -2.50
N GLY A 44 5.75 3.25 -2.63
CA GLY A 44 6.53 2.74 -1.52
C GLY A 44 7.97 2.47 -1.93
N VAL A 45 8.88 2.71 -1.00
CA VAL A 45 10.33 2.61 -1.19
C VAL A 45 10.97 1.91 0.00
N ILE A 46 12.15 1.34 -0.21
CA ILE A 46 13.01 0.81 0.83
C ILE A 46 14.39 1.47 0.73
N THR A 47 15.08 1.66 1.84
CA THR A 47 16.48 2.13 1.79
C THR A 47 17.40 1.05 1.23
N LYS A 48 18.49 1.45 0.56
CA LYS A 48 19.49 0.51 -0.01
C LYS A 48 20.23 -0.33 1.03
N ASP A 49 20.23 0.11 2.28
CA ASP A 49 20.74 -0.66 3.41
C ASP A 49 19.67 -1.57 4.04
N HIS A 50 18.45 -1.57 3.50
CA HIS A 50 17.32 -2.41 3.89
C HIS A 50 16.87 -2.22 5.35
N LYS A 51 17.18 -1.07 5.96
CA LYS A 51 16.79 -0.78 7.35
C LYS A 51 15.43 -0.11 7.47
N LEU A 52 15.03 0.66 6.46
CA LEU A 52 13.79 1.44 6.49
C LEU A 52 12.95 1.16 5.26
N ALA A 53 11.66 0.93 5.48
CA ALA A 53 10.64 0.82 4.45
C ALA A 53 9.60 1.93 4.66
N PHE A 54 9.25 2.60 3.58
CA PHE A 54 8.19 3.59 3.56
C PHE A 54 7.04 3.05 2.73
N LEU A 55 5.91 2.86 3.39
CA LEU A 55 4.68 2.38 2.78
C LEU A 55 3.59 3.43 2.89
N PRO A 56 2.74 3.54 1.86
CA PRO A 56 1.60 4.43 1.95
C PRO A 56 0.56 3.82 2.88
N ILE A 57 -0.18 4.67 3.61
CA ILE A 57 -1.11 4.21 4.65
C ILE A 57 -2.11 3.16 4.15
N TYR A 58 -2.61 3.31 2.92
CA TYR A 58 -3.58 2.38 2.36
C TYR A 58 -3.04 0.96 2.12
N ALA A 59 -1.72 0.78 2.00
CA ALA A 59 -1.12 -0.54 1.87
C ALA A 59 -1.15 -1.32 3.19
N VAL A 60 -1.35 -0.61 4.30
CA VAL A 60 -1.42 -1.15 5.67
C VAL A 60 -2.77 -0.84 6.34
N THR A 61 -3.75 -0.36 5.58
CA THR A 61 -5.12 -0.16 6.08
C THR A 61 -5.89 -1.48 5.97
N PRO A 62 -6.49 -1.97 7.07
CA PRO A 62 -7.37 -3.14 7.06
C PRO A 62 -8.46 -3.07 5.98
N TRP A 63 -8.63 -4.16 5.22
CA TRP A 63 -9.73 -4.38 4.27
C TRP A 63 -9.94 -3.30 3.19
N LEU A 64 -8.90 -2.55 2.86
CA LEU A 64 -8.99 -1.44 1.91
C LEU A 64 -8.70 -1.85 0.46
N LEU A 65 -7.92 -2.91 0.24
CA LEU A 65 -7.47 -3.30 -1.09
C LEU A 65 -8.33 -4.38 -1.69
N GLU A 66 -8.80 -5.35 -0.91
CA GLU A 66 -9.78 -6.35 -1.35
C GLU A 66 -11.11 -6.06 -0.66
N GLY A 67 -12.09 -5.61 -1.45
CA GLY A 67 -13.41 -5.17 -0.98
C GLY A 67 -14.33 -6.31 -0.57
N ASN A 68 -13.82 -7.27 0.21
CA ASN A 68 -14.67 -8.28 0.82
C ASN A 68 -15.46 -7.62 1.96
N ASP A 69 -16.79 -7.72 1.90
CA ASP A 69 -17.73 -7.04 2.80
C ASP A 69 -17.68 -7.54 4.26
N SER A 70 -16.77 -8.45 4.63
CA SER A 70 -16.66 -9.02 5.97
C SER A 70 -15.40 -8.56 6.70
N VAL A 71 -15.51 -7.48 7.47
CA VAL A 71 -14.59 -7.22 8.58
C VAL A 71 -14.88 -8.28 9.66
N ALA A 72 -13.92 -9.17 9.94
CA ALA A 72 -14.12 -10.28 10.88
C ALA A 72 -14.58 -9.83 12.28
N ALA A 73 -13.97 -8.77 12.83
CA ALA A 73 -14.42 -8.06 14.03
C ALA A 73 -13.73 -6.69 14.14
N ALA A 74 -14.43 -5.66 14.63
CA ALA A 74 -13.82 -4.33 14.84
C ALA A 74 -12.70 -4.33 15.91
N SER A 75 -12.73 -5.30 16.83
CA SER A 75 -11.70 -5.53 17.84
C SER A 75 -10.44 -6.22 17.31
N GLU A 76 -10.49 -6.75 16.09
CA GLU A 76 -9.40 -7.55 15.50
C GLU A 76 -9.11 -7.04 14.08
N PRO A 77 -8.46 -5.87 13.94
CA PRO A 77 -8.11 -5.34 12.63
C PRO A 77 -7.15 -6.29 11.92
N ALA A 78 -7.51 -6.71 10.71
CA ALA A 78 -6.69 -7.56 9.87
C ALA A 78 -6.54 -6.94 8.48
N LEU A 79 -5.36 -7.10 7.88
CA LEU A 79 -5.17 -6.76 6.47
C LEU A 79 -5.91 -7.78 5.60
N ASP A 80 -6.45 -7.31 4.48
CA ASP A 80 -6.87 -8.21 3.41
C ASP A 80 -5.66 -8.94 2.78
N ALA A 81 -5.90 -9.89 1.88
CA ALA A 81 -4.81 -10.71 1.35
C ALA A 81 -3.80 -9.86 0.56
N ALA A 82 -4.26 -8.83 -0.16
CA ALA A 82 -3.39 -7.91 -0.88
C ALA A 82 -2.51 -7.08 0.07
N GLY A 83 -3.09 -6.44 1.10
CA GLY A 83 -2.37 -5.68 2.11
C GLY A 83 -1.40 -6.54 2.90
N ARG A 84 -1.82 -7.77 3.27
CA ARG A 84 -0.95 -8.74 3.93
C ARG A 84 0.23 -9.14 3.06
N THR A 85 0.00 -9.38 1.76
CA THR A 85 1.05 -9.70 0.80
C THR A 85 2.06 -8.58 0.68
N ILE A 86 1.59 -7.33 0.57
CA ILE A 86 2.47 -6.15 0.52
C ILE A 86 3.29 -6.04 1.79
N LEU A 87 2.67 -6.15 2.97
CA LEU A 87 3.38 -6.05 4.24
C LEU A 87 4.45 -7.14 4.38
N LEU A 88 4.11 -8.40 4.12
CA LEU A 88 5.05 -9.52 4.22
C LEU A 88 6.22 -9.37 3.25
N PHE A 89 5.94 -9.02 1.99
CA PHE A 89 6.97 -8.75 0.99
C PHE A 89 7.95 -7.67 1.45
N MET A 90 7.46 -6.61 2.09
CA MET A 90 8.31 -5.53 2.59
C MET A 90 9.12 -5.97 3.82
N LEU A 91 8.53 -6.71 4.74
CA LEU A 91 9.20 -7.25 5.91
C LEU A 91 10.33 -8.22 5.53
N GLU A 92 10.12 -9.07 4.52
CA GLU A 92 11.14 -9.99 4.00
C GLU A 92 12.35 -9.27 3.40
N ARG A 93 12.14 -8.04 2.90
CA ARG A 93 13.21 -7.22 2.34
C ARG A 93 13.97 -6.47 3.42
N LEU A 94 13.36 -6.18 4.57
CA LEU A 94 14.06 -5.55 5.69
C LEU A 94 15.04 -6.55 6.34
N LYS A 95 16.24 -6.10 6.71
CA LYS A 95 17.30 -6.95 7.30
C LYS A 95 18.02 -6.26 8.46
#